data_AF-A0A818L0G7-F1
#
_entry.id   AF-A0A818L0G7-F1
#
_cell.length_a   1.000
_cell.length_b   1.000
_cell.length_c   1.000
_cell.angle_alpha   90.00
_cell.angle_beta   90.00
_cell.angle_gamma   90.00
#
_symmetry.space_group_name_H-M   'P 1'
#
loop_
_entity.id
_entity.type
_entity.pdbx_description
1 polymer ?
#
loop_
_entity_poly.entity_id
_entity_poly.type
_entity_poly.pdbx_seq_one_letter_code
_entity_poly.pdbx_strand_id
1 'polypeptide(L)'
;MRFFIQDLHKQIEKLYKTPSEKLTLYRGQGLTHAHFEQLRTMQGSLFSFNSFLSASVDENVALFYADHSRHDSDLIGIVFQINIDPTTRISTTYASLDNENYHSDAKQEFLFAIHTIFRVGEMKQLSEQLWKIELSLTSNDDKDIRHINEYIRRGTQGSTGWDRLDFSTIHNDMGSLYQYTGEYAKALESYEMALNIEKKSNPVNCSNLAIIYDNIAEVNKTMKQYSAALQYYQIILKIHKACIPLNFQKLSATYKNIAEIHYSMDEYPQALKAFQKILNIQQNYLSQNYIDMANIESNISQVYESMGEHSKASEHYENALNIASIYKNKKDYFKAIEFYRKTIEILKKFPHVTRPDLAVTCDNIGQMYESIHDSKTALFAYRHAMHIEQQASPPNPTQLQLYQKHYHDGLTKGNDTFTMSVPASAKLFFF
;
A
#
# COMPACT_ATOMS: atom_id res chain seq x y z
N MET A 1 10.32 25.20 14.50
CA MET A 1 9.96 23.87 15.06
C MET A 1 11.12 23.13 15.74
N ARG A 2 12.33 23.07 15.16
CA ARG A 2 13.47 22.32 15.72
C ARG A 2 13.86 22.70 17.18
N PHE A 3 13.85 23.99 17.51
CA PHE A 3 14.11 24.49 18.88
C PHE A 3 13.06 24.05 19.90
N PHE A 4 11.78 24.09 19.54
CA PHE A 4 10.67 23.68 20.41
C PHE A 4 10.69 22.17 20.70
N ILE A 5 10.95 21.36 19.66
CA ILE A 5 11.06 19.89 19.79
C ILE A 5 12.24 19.51 20.68
N GLN A 6 13.39 20.16 20.52
CA GLN A 6 14.57 19.89 21.33
C GLN A 6 14.38 20.27 22.81
N ASP A 7 13.70 21.38 23.07
CA ASP A 7 13.43 21.82 24.44
C ASP A 7 12.41 20.90 25.14
N LEU A 8 11.33 20.53 24.45
CA LEU A 8 10.34 19.60 24.98
C LEU A 8 10.93 18.21 25.25
N HIS A 9 11.80 17.70 24.36
CA HIS A 9 12.52 16.44 24.61
C HIS A 9 13.38 16.51 25.89
N LYS A 10 14.12 17.61 26.09
CA LYS A 10 14.92 17.83 27.31
C LYS A 10 14.05 17.96 28.56
N GLN A 11 12.85 18.53 28.44
CA GLN A 11 11.91 18.64 29.57
C GLN A 11 11.34 17.28 29.95
N ILE A 12 10.96 16.44 28.97
CA ILE A 12 10.55 15.05 29.19
C ILE A 12 11.69 14.28 29.87
N GLU A 13 12.94 14.49 29.44
CA GLU A 13 14.11 13.87 30.07
C GLU A 13 14.31 14.26 31.53
N LYS A 14 14.10 15.53 31.87
CA LYS A 14 14.17 16.01 33.27
C LYS A 14 13.06 15.46 34.16
N LEU A 15 11.86 15.27 33.60
CA LEU A 15 10.68 14.79 34.34
C LEU A 15 10.62 13.27 34.44
N TYR A 16 11.42 12.54 33.65
CA TYR A 16 11.44 11.09 33.67
C TYR A 16 11.91 10.53 35.00
N LYS A 17 11.07 9.66 35.57
CA LYS A 17 11.42 8.76 36.66
C LYS A 17 11.12 7.35 36.19
N THR A 18 12.11 6.47 36.32
CA THR A 18 11.92 5.06 35.98
C THR A 18 10.88 4.47 36.94
N PRO A 19 9.74 3.94 36.45
CA PRO A 19 8.76 3.31 37.31
C PRO A 19 9.36 2.05 37.95
N SER A 20 9.00 1.78 39.20
CA SER A 20 9.45 0.59 39.94
C SER A 20 8.70 -0.68 39.55
N GLU A 21 7.57 -0.55 38.86
CA GLU A 21 6.66 -1.64 38.50
C GLU A 21 6.29 -1.59 37.02
N LYS A 22 5.73 -2.71 36.52
CA LYS A 22 5.21 -2.79 35.14
C LYS A 22 4.07 -1.80 34.98
N LEU A 23 4.09 -1.06 33.87
CA LEU A 23 3.11 -0.03 33.57
C LEU A 23 2.44 -0.34 32.22
N THR A 24 1.11 -0.31 32.21
CA THR A 24 0.32 -0.42 30.99
C THR A 24 -0.38 0.90 30.71
N LEU A 25 -0.22 1.40 29.50
CA LEU A 25 -0.80 2.66 29.03
C LEU A 25 -1.62 2.42 27.78
N TYR A 26 -2.58 3.31 27.51
CA TYR A 26 -3.55 3.17 26.45
C TYR A 26 -3.64 4.44 25.61
N ARG A 27 -3.73 4.26 24.28
CA ARG A 27 -3.97 5.35 23.33
C ARG A 27 -4.97 4.92 22.26
N GLY A 28 -6.01 5.72 22.07
CA GLY A 28 -7.02 5.52 21.02
C GLY A 28 -6.86 6.47 19.84
N GLN A 29 -7.03 5.98 18.62
CA GLN A 29 -7.10 6.81 17.42
C GLN A 29 -7.74 6.08 16.23
N GLY A 30 -8.19 6.83 15.23
CA GLY A 30 -8.56 6.29 13.92
C GLY A 30 -7.34 6.11 13.01
N LEU A 31 -7.39 5.09 12.16
CA LEU A 31 -6.48 4.90 11.02
C LEU A 31 -7.29 4.64 9.76
N THR A 32 -6.86 5.20 8.64
CA THR A 32 -7.42 4.83 7.32
C THR A 32 -7.22 3.34 7.05
N HIS A 33 -8.10 2.72 6.25
CA HIS A 33 -7.96 1.32 5.82
C HIS A 33 -6.56 0.97 5.27
N ALA A 34 -5.95 1.84 4.45
CA ALA A 34 -4.62 1.59 3.88
C ALA A 34 -3.53 1.51 4.96
N HIS A 35 -3.48 2.48 5.87
CA HIS A 35 -2.54 2.47 6.99
C HIS A 35 -2.78 1.32 7.97
N PHE A 36 -4.04 0.93 8.19
CA PHE A 36 -4.35 -0.23 9.01
C PHE A 36 -3.86 -1.53 8.38
N GLU A 37 -4.06 -1.74 7.07
CA GLU A 37 -3.55 -2.92 6.39
C GLU A 37 -2.01 -2.97 6.41
N GLN A 38 -1.35 -1.82 6.26
CA GLN A 38 0.11 -1.75 6.46
C GLN A 38 0.48 -2.18 7.87
N LEU A 39 -0.16 -1.63 8.90
CA LEU A 39 0.08 -1.98 10.30
C LEU A 39 -0.15 -3.47 10.56
N ARG A 40 -1.19 -4.07 9.97
CA ARG A 40 -1.52 -5.51 10.12
C ARG A 40 -0.40 -6.43 9.64
N THR A 41 0.42 -5.99 8.68
CA THR A 41 1.60 -6.72 8.22
C THR A 41 2.84 -6.56 9.10
N MET A 42 2.80 -5.65 10.08
CA MET A 42 3.95 -5.28 10.93
C MET A 42 4.03 -6.06 12.23
N GLN A 43 3.28 -7.14 12.44
CA GLN A 43 3.39 -7.94 13.66
C GLN A 43 4.84 -8.43 13.88
N GLY A 44 5.37 -8.19 15.08
CA GLY A 44 6.77 -8.46 15.42
C GLY A 44 7.78 -7.45 14.86
N SER A 45 7.36 -6.43 14.12
CA SER A 45 8.24 -5.38 13.57
C SER A 45 8.36 -4.18 14.52
N LEU A 46 9.28 -3.27 14.20
CA LEU A 46 9.43 -2.00 14.91
C LEU A 46 8.39 -0.98 14.41
N PHE A 47 7.87 -0.18 15.32
CA PHE A 47 6.85 0.84 15.07
C PHE A 47 7.15 2.11 15.86
N SER A 48 6.94 3.28 15.26
CA SER A 48 7.11 4.57 15.93
C SER A 48 6.04 5.55 15.49
N PHE A 49 5.65 6.45 16.38
CA PHE A 49 4.76 7.56 16.04
C PHE A 49 5.57 8.73 15.46
N ASN A 50 5.01 9.41 14.46
CA ASN A 50 5.62 10.59 13.81
C ASN A 50 5.45 11.89 14.61
N SER A 51 4.79 11.83 15.77
CA SER A 51 4.49 12.94 16.66
C SER A 51 4.72 12.53 18.12
N PHE A 52 4.70 13.50 19.03
CA PHE A 52 4.61 13.20 20.46
C PHE A 52 3.36 12.35 20.74
N LEU A 53 3.53 11.33 21.57
CA LEU A 53 2.47 10.41 21.93
C LEU A 53 2.05 10.71 23.37
N SER A 54 0.78 11.07 23.56
CA SER A 54 0.14 11.05 24.89
C SER A 54 -0.59 9.72 25.06
N ALA A 55 -0.45 9.08 26.21
CA ALA A 55 -1.16 7.85 26.57
C ALA A 55 -1.66 7.94 28.02
N SER A 56 -2.80 7.31 28.29
CA SER A 56 -3.42 7.31 29.62
C SER A 56 -3.33 5.95 30.27
N VAL A 57 -3.33 5.89 31.60
CA VAL A 57 -3.53 4.63 32.35
C VAL A 57 -4.95 4.08 32.22
N ASP A 58 -5.93 4.91 31.81
CA ASP A 58 -7.33 4.52 31.69
C ASP A 58 -7.65 4.08 30.26
N GLU A 59 -7.91 2.77 30.10
CA GLU A 59 -8.31 2.17 28.82
C GLU A 59 -9.58 2.83 28.23
N ASN A 60 -10.51 3.29 29.08
CA ASN A 60 -11.76 3.88 28.59
C ASN A 60 -11.52 5.18 27.83
N VAL A 61 -10.47 5.93 28.16
CA VAL A 61 -10.08 7.14 27.42
C VAL A 61 -9.63 6.76 26.02
N ALA A 62 -8.83 5.71 25.88
CA ALA A 62 -8.42 5.22 24.57
C ALA A 62 -9.60 4.65 23.76
N LEU A 63 -10.47 3.87 24.40
CA LEU A 63 -11.68 3.37 23.76
C LEU A 63 -12.56 4.51 23.25
N PHE A 64 -12.76 5.57 24.04
CA PHE A 64 -13.51 6.74 23.64
C PHE A 64 -12.96 7.34 22.33
N TYR A 65 -11.67 7.63 22.24
CA TYR A 65 -11.07 8.22 21.03
C TYR A 65 -11.08 7.27 19.82
N ALA A 66 -10.85 5.98 20.05
CA ALA A 66 -10.88 4.97 18.98
C ALA A 66 -12.30 4.78 18.44
N ASP A 67 -13.31 4.78 19.32
CA ASP A 67 -14.72 4.58 18.97
C ASP A 67 -15.30 5.80 18.24
N HIS A 68 -14.95 7.02 18.68
CA HIS A 68 -15.34 8.26 17.98
C HIS A 68 -14.84 8.29 16.53
N SER A 69 -13.69 7.68 16.27
CA SER A 69 -13.12 7.62 14.93
C SER A 69 -13.93 6.73 13.99
N ARG A 70 -14.79 5.83 14.51
CA ARG A 70 -15.65 4.94 13.71
C ARG A 70 -16.88 5.63 13.13
N HIS A 71 -17.16 6.87 13.53
CA HIS A 71 -18.22 7.65 12.90
C HIS A 71 -17.83 8.12 11.49
N ASP A 72 -16.55 8.00 11.13
CA ASP A 72 -16.06 8.12 9.77
C ASP A 72 -15.92 6.73 9.14
N SER A 73 -16.66 6.47 8.06
CA SER A 73 -16.66 5.17 7.37
C SER A 73 -15.30 4.78 6.79
N ASP A 74 -14.40 5.75 6.61
CA ASP A 74 -13.09 5.54 6.01
C ASP A 74 -12.01 5.18 7.05
N LEU A 75 -12.36 5.18 8.34
CA LEU A 75 -11.45 4.96 9.46
C LEU A 75 -11.77 3.68 10.25
N ILE A 76 -10.71 3.03 10.70
CA ILE A 76 -10.72 1.92 11.65
C ILE A 76 -10.23 2.45 12.99
N GLY A 77 -11.01 2.23 14.05
CA GLY A 77 -10.64 2.57 15.41
C GLY A 77 -9.57 1.63 15.96
N ILE A 78 -8.51 2.19 16.53
CA ILE A 78 -7.38 1.46 17.10
C ILE A 78 -7.16 1.87 18.54
N VAL A 79 -7.06 0.89 19.43
CA VAL A 79 -6.60 1.02 20.80
C VAL A 79 -5.21 0.41 20.91
N PHE A 80 -4.19 1.25 21.04
CA PHE A 80 -2.85 0.81 21.38
C PHE A 80 -2.75 0.56 22.87
N GLN A 81 -2.38 -0.66 23.24
CA GLN A 81 -2.03 -1.05 24.61
C GLN A 81 -0.51 -1.13 24.71
N ILE A 82 0.08 -0.17 25.41
CA ILE A 82 1.52 0.01 25.53
C ILE A 82 1.97 -0.60 26.86
N ASN A 83 2.71 -1.70 26.78
CA ASN A 83 3.28 -2.41 27.91
C ASN A 83 4.73 -1.95 28.14
N ILE A 84 5.02 -1.43 29.33
CA ILE A 84 6.33 -0.98 29.75
C ILE A 84 6.84 -1.87 30.87
N ASP A 85 7.95 -2.56 30.62
CA ASP A 85 8.64 -3.37 31.63
C ASP A 85 9.86 -2.60 32.16
N PRO A 86 9.91 -2.26 33.46
CA PRO A 86 10.95 -1.43 34.06
C PRO A 86 12.33 -2.10 34.07
N THR A 87 12.41 -3.42 33.85
CA THR A 87 13.68 -4.14 33.72
C THR A 87 14.30 -4.01 32.33
N THR A 88 13.54 -3.47 31.37
CA THR A 88 13.99 -3.24 30.01
C THR A 88 14.96 -2.07 29.97
N ARG A 89 16.17 -2.28 29.45
CA ARG A 89 17.13 -1.20 29.18
C ARG A 89 16.64 -0.35 28.02
N ILE A 90 15.89 0.70 28.31
CA ILE A 90 15.29 1.61 27.34
C ILE A 90 16.15 2.88 27.26
N SER A 91 16.38 3.42 26.04
CA SER A 91 17.02 4.74 25.84
C SER A 91 16.02 5.89 25.66
N THR A 92 14.75 5.58 25.38
CA THR A 92 13.71 6.57 25.09
C THR A 92 13.01 7.03 26.36
N THR A 93 12.87 8.35 26.47
CA THR A 93 12.32 9.03 27.63
C THR A 93 10.83 9.28 27.48
N TYR A 94 10.06 8.95 28.51
CA TYR A 94 8.65 9.34 28.64
C TYR A 94 8.45 9.99 30.00
N ALA A 95 7.49 10.88 30.15
CA ALA A 95 7.28 11.59 31.42
C ALA A 95 5.82 11.47 31.83
N SER A 96 5.59 11.27 33.13
CA SER A 96 4.26 11.47 33.70
C SER A 96 4.00 12.98 33.83
N LEU A 97 2.80 13.41 33.47
CA LEU A 97 2.35 14.80 33.56
C LEU A 97 1.61 15.12 34.87
N ASP A 98 1.68 14.22 35.86
CA ASP A 98 0.89 14.28 37.11
C ASP A 98 0.95 15.62 37.89
N ASN A 99 2.00 16.43 37.71
CA ASN A 99 2.21 17.68 38.46
C ASN A 99 2.07 18.97 37.64
N GLU A 100 1.78 18.89 36.33
CA GLU A 100 1.81 20.06 35.40
C GLU A 100 0.49 20.26 34.64
N ASN A 101 -0.57 19.54 35.01
CA ASN A 101 -1.87 19.64 34.32
C ASN A 101 -2.70 20.84 34.82
N TYR A 102 -3.15 21.68 33.88
CA TYR A 102 -4.00 22.85 34.14
C TYR A 102 -5.41 22.49 34.65
N HIS A 103 -5.80 21.21 34.57
CA HIS A 103 -7.08 20.68 35.03
C HIS A 103 -6.89 19.69 36.19
N SER A 104 -7.50 19.98 37.34
CA SER A 104 -7.42 19.19 38.59
C SER A 104 -7.99 17.76 38.50
N ASP A 105 -8.72 17.45 37.41
CA ASP A 105 -9.39 16.17 37.18
C ASP A 105 -8.69 15.32 36.10
N ALA A 106 -7.52 15.75 35.61
CA ALA A 106 -6.81 15.05 34.55
C ALA A 106 -6.21 13.73 35.07
N LYS A 107 -6.76 12.62 34.56
CA LYS A 107 -6.27 11.25 34.73
C LYS A 107 -4.79 11.17 34.36
N GLN A 108 -4.02 10.32 35.03
CA GLN A 108 -2.57 10.18 34.82
C GLN A 108 -2.25 10.01 33.32
N GLU A 109 -1.62 11.03 32.74
CA GLU A 109 -1.21 11.06 31.34
C GLU A 109 0.31 10.98 31.24
N PHE A 110 0.76 10.23 30.24
CA PHE A 110 2.16 9.98 29.96
C PHE A 110 2.49 10.51 28.57
N LEU A 111 3.52 11.33 28.50
CA LEU A 111 4.02 11.89 27.25
C LEU A 111 5.32 11.20 26.85
N PHE A 112 5.36 10.61 25.66
CA PHE A 112 6.55 10.01 25.09
C PHE A 112 7.27 10.99 24.17
N ALA A 113 8.61 10.94 24.18
CA ALA A 113 9.42 11.63 23.20
C ALA A 113 9.12 11.19 21.76
N ILE A 114 9.33 12.11 20.81
CA ILE A 114 9.32 11.78 19.37
C ILE A 114 10.36 10.68 19.10
N HIS A 115 10.02 9.75 18.19
CA HIS A 115 10.84 8.60 17.79
C HIS A 115 10.99 7.52 18.87
N THR A 116 10.07 7.48 19.85
CA THR A 116 9.95 6.29 20.70
C THR A 116 9.61 5.08 19.84
N ILE A 117 10.41 4.01 19.96
CA ILE A 117 10.28 2.79 19.16
C ILE A 117 9.62 1.69 19.98
N PHE A 118 8.55 1.14 19.44
CA PHE A 118 7.78 0.04 19.99
C PHE A 118 7.94 -1.21 19.13
N ARG A 119 7.88 -2.37 19.76
CA ARG A 119 7.71 -3.65 19.10
C ARG A 119 6.23 -3.97 19.05
N VAL A 120 5.72 -4.22 17.85
CA VAL A 120 4.32 -4.57 17.62
C VAL A 120 4.07 -6.01 18.07
N GLY A 121 3.20 -6.17 19.05
CA GLY A 121 2.80 -7.44 19.64
C GLY A 121 1.54 -8.01 18.99
N GLU A 122 0.70 -8.63 19.82
CA GLU A 122 -0.55 -9.22 19.35
C GLU A 122 -1.55 -8.16 18.88
N MET A 123 -2.30 -8.48 17.83
CA MET A 123 -3.41 -7.67 17.35
C MET A 123 -4.71 -8.45 17.54
N LYS A 124 -5.65 -7.85 18.27
CA LYS A 124 -6.94 -8.47 18.59
C LYS A 124 -8.08 -7.61 18.06
N GLN A 125 -8.95 -8.22 17.28
CA GLN A 125 -10.18 -7.57 16.86
C GLN A 125 -11.16 -7.54 18.04
N LEU A 126 -11.67 -6.35 18.37
CA LEU A 126 -12.71 -6.16 19.39
C LEU A 126 -14.10 -6.07 18.76
N SER A 127 -14.21 -5.43 17.59
CA SER A 127 -15.44 -5.37 16.77
C SER A 127 -15.09 -5.14 15.29
N GLU A 128 -16.11 -5.03 14.41
CA GLU A 128 -15.96 -4.95 12.95
C GLU A 128 -14.99 -3.84 12.48
N GLN A 129 -14.87 -2.74 13.23
CA GLN A 129 -13.97 -1.61 12.93
C GLN A 129 -13.18 -1.15 14.17
N LEU A 130 -12.99 -2.02 15.16
CA LEU A 130 -12.23 -1.70 16.37
C LEU A 130 -11.21 -2.78 16.68
N TRP A 131 -9.96 -2.38 16.78
CA TRP A 131 -8.84 -3.29 17.07
C TRP A 131 -8.06 -2.82 18.29
N LYS A 132 -7.58 -3.79 19.07
CA LYS A 132 -6.59 -3.57 20.11
C LYS A 132 -5.24 -4.11 19.62
N ILE A 133 -4.20 -3.30 19.74
CA ILE A 133 -2.85 -3.63 19.29
C ILE A 133 -1.90 -3.47 20.46
N GLU A 134 -1.18 -4.53 20.80
CA GLU A 134 -0.16 -4.47 21.82
C GLU A 134 1.13 -3.85 21.27
N LEU A 135 1.70 -2.95 22.06
CA LEU A 135 3.00 -2.34 21.82
C LEU A 135 3.86 -2.60 23.05
N SER A 136 5.10 -3.03 22.84
CA SER A 136 6.09 -3.12 23.92
C SER A 136 7.22 -2.17 23.66
N LEU A 137 7.67 -1.46 24.70
CA LEU A 137 8.76 -0.51 24.58
C LEU A 137 10.06 -1.27 24.27
N THR A 138 10.76 -0.85 23.22
CA THR A 138 11.89 -1.65 22.70
C THR A 138 13.16 -1.39 23.51
N SER A 139 13.93 -2.45 23.79
CA SER A 139 15.21 -2.33 24.50
C SER A 139 16.34 -1.88 23.57
N ASN A 140 17.39 -1.30 24.14
CA ASN A 140 18.62 -0.97 23.41
C ASN A 140 19.35 -2.23 22.88
N ASP A 141 19.09 -3.39 23.48
CA ASP A 141 19.66 -4.67 23.09
C ASP A 141 18.82 -5.40 22.03
N ASP A 142 17.75 -4.78 21.55
CA ASP A 142 16.93 -5.32 20.48
C ASP A 142 17.76 -5.53 19.21
N LYS A 143 17.62 -6.68 18.55
CA LYS A 143 18.45 -7.07 17.40
C LYS A 143 18.25 -6.13 16.21
N ASP A 144 17.01 -5.71 15.96
CA ASP A 144 16.69 -4.87 14.80
C ASP A 144 17.14 -3.44 15.06
N ILE A 145 16.96 -2.93 16.30
CA ILE A 145 17.53 -1.64 16.71
C ILE A 145 19.05 -1.67 16.63
N ARG A 146 19.72 -2.73 17.10
CA ARG A 146 21.18 -2.87 16.97
C ARG A 146 21.62 -2.85 15.51
N HIS A 147 20.88 -3.52 14.63
CA HIS A 147 21.18 -3.52 13.21
C HIS A 147 21.02 -2.12 12.59
N ILE A 148 19.92 -1.41 12.92
CA ILE A 148 19.69 -0.02 12.48
C ILE A 148 20.77 0.92 13.03
N ASN A 149 21.10 0.81 14.32
CA ASN A 149 22.13 1.63 14.96
C ASN A 149 23.51 1.38 14.36
N GLU A 150 23.90 0.14 14.11
CA GLU A 150 25.16 -0.16 13.42
C GLU A 150 25.15 0.33 11.97
N TYR A 151 24.01 0.22 11.27
CA TYR A 151 23.86 0.78 9.93
C TYR A 151 24.06 2.31 9.94
N ILE A 152 23.37 3.03 10.83
CA ILE A 152 23.51 4.49 10.99
C ILE A 152 24.95 4.82 11.40
N ARG A 153 25.53 4.11 12.38
CA ARG A 153 26.88 4.36 12.88
C ARG A 153 27.95 4.19 11.80
N ARG A 154 27.81 3.16 10.96
CA ARG A 154 28.70 2.93 9.81
C ARG A 154 28.47 3.96 8.71
N GLY A 155 27.22 4.24 8.37
CA GLY A 155 26.84 5.24 7.35
C GLY A 155 27.29 6.66 7.73
N THR A 156 27.30 6.99 9.01
CA THR A 156 27.67 8.30 9.56
C THR A 156 29.13 8.40 10.00
N GLN A 157 29.95 7.36 9.76
CA GLN A 157 31.35 7.34 10.16
C GLN A 157 32.22 8.30 9.31
N GLY A 158 33.12 9.04 9.96
CA GLY A 158 34.07 9.96 9.30
C GLY A 158 33.53 11.38 9.12
N SER A 159 34.39 12.29 8.65
CA SER A 159 34.13 13.74 8.64
C SER A 159 32.99 14.19 7.72
N THR A 160 32.53 13.34 6.81
CA THR A 160 31.41 13.62 5.89
C THR A 160 30.29 12.57 6.03
N GLY A 161 30.29 11.77 7.10
CA GLY A 161 29.40 10.60 7.20
C GLY A 161 27.93 10.98 7.27
N TRP A 162 27.59 11.95 8.13
CA TRP A 162 26.24 12.51 8.21
C TRP A 162 25.82 13.19 6.90
N ASP A 163 26.75 13.91 6.27
CA ASP A 163 26.51 14.52 4.97
C ASP A 163 26.24 13.46 3.88
N ARG A 164 26.94 12.33 3.88
CA ARG A 164 26.68 11.29 2.86
C ARG A 164 25.30 10.65 2.99
N LEU A 165 24.78 10.46 4.20
CA LEU A 165 23.46 9.82 4.38
C LEU A 165 22.31 10.76 3.96
N ASP A 166 22.39 12.03 4.34
CA ASP A 166 21.36 13.02 4.04
C ASP A 166 21.44 13.50 2.58
N PHE A 167 22.62 13.72 2.02
CA PHE A 167 22.76 14.23 0.66
C PHE A 167 22.32 13.21 -0.40
N SER A 168 22.53 11.90 -0.18
CA SER A 168 22.00 10.87 -1.09
C SER A 168 20.48 10.98 -1.22
N THR A 169 19.80 11.05 -0.08
CA THR A 169 18.33 11.18 -0.01
C THR A 169 17.86 12.50 -0.61
N ILE A 170 18.52 13.61 -0.27
CA ILE A 170 18.22 14.94 -0.83
C ILE A 170 18.36 14.93 -2.35
N HIS A 171 19.44 14.37 -2.89
CA HIS A 171 19.64 14.29 -4.34
C HIS A 171 18.63 13.37 -5.03
N ASN A 172 18.22 12.28 -4.37
CA ASN A 172 17.14 11.43 -4.87
C ASN A 172 15.78 12.17 -4.89
N ASP A 173 15.47 12.92 -3.84
CA ASP A 173 14.23 13.69 -3.73
C ASP A 173 14.22 14.86 -4.72
N MET A 174 15.35 15.55 -4.89
CA MET A 174 15.54 16.55 -5.95
C MET A 174 15.36 15.95 -7.34
N GLY A 175 15.93 14.77 -7.58
CA GLY A 175 15.73 14.04 -8.83
C GLY A 175 14.25 13.77 -9.11
N SER A 176 13.52 13.38 -8.08
CA SER A 176 12.09 13.07 -8.16
C SER A 176 11.25 14.32 -8.40
N LEU A 177 11.62 15.44 -7.78
CA LEU A 177 11.02 16.75 -8.03
C LEU A 177 11.25 17.19 -9.48
N TYR A 178 12.49 17.09 -9.99
CA TYR A 178 12.79 17.43 -11.38
C TYR A 178 12.09 16.52 -12.39
N GLN A 179 11.98 15.22 -12.10
CA GLN A 179 11.20 14.29 -12.93
C GLN A 179 9.73 14.72 -12.99
N TYR A 180 9.14 15.09 -11.84
CA TYR A 180 7.76 15.57 -11.77
C TYR A 180 7.54 16.88 -12.55
N THR A 181 8.52 17.80 -12.55
CA THR A 181 8.47 19.04 -13.34
C THR A 181 8.86 18.85 -14.81
N GLY A 182 9.22 17.64 -15.24
CA GLY A 182 9.62 17.32 -16.62
C GLY A 182 11.06 17.70 -16.97
N GLU A 183 11.86 18.12 -15.99
CA GLU A 183 13.27 18.49 -16.14
C GLU A 183 14.18 17.26 -16.09
N TYR A 184 13.97 16.31 -17.02
CA TYR A 184 14.57 14.97 -16.97
C TYR A 184 16.11 14.96 -16.93
N ALA A 185 16.79 15.90 -17.59
CA ALA A 185 18.25 15.98 -17.54
C ALA A 185 18.76 16.30 -16.13
N LYS A 186 18.11 17.23 -15.42
CA LYS A 186 18.44 17.57 -14.02
C LYS A 186 18.05 16.45 -13.07
N ALA A 187 16.96 15.73 -13.39
CA ALA A 187 16.57 14.54 -12.65
C ALA A 187 17.67 13.48 -12.69
N LEU A 188 18.16 13.14 -13.90
CA LEU A 188 19.25 12.19 -14.09
C LEU A 188 20.53 12.63 -13.38
N GLU A 189 20.93 13.90 -13.51
CA GLU A 189 22.11 14.44 -12.81
C GLU A 189 21.98 14.28 -11.28
N SER A 190 20.81 14.60 -10.72
CA SER A 190 20.56 14.46 -9.28
C SER A 190 20.58 13.00 -8.84
N TYR A 191 19.96 12.10 -9.60
CA TYR A 191 20.01 10.67 -9.31
C TYR A 191 21.42 10.08 -9.45
N GLU A 192 22.23 10.55 -10.40
CA GLU A 192 23.63 10.16 -10.54
C GLU A 192 24.49 10.60 -9.34
N MET A 193 24.23 11.79 -8.80
CA MET A 193 24.85 12.25 -7.55
C MET A 193 24.48 11.34 -6.39
N ALA A 194 23.18 11.04 -6.20
CA ALA A 194 22.71 10.10 -5.18
C ALA A 194 23.36 8.71 -5.35
N LEU A 195 23.41 8.20 -6.59
CA LEU A 195 24.00 6.92 -6.93
C LEU A 195 25.49 6.86 -6.58
N ASN A 196 26.23 7.92 -6.87
CA ASN A 196 27.66 8.01 -6.56
C ASN A 196 27.92 8.05 -5.05
N ILE A 197 27.02 8.64 -4.28
CA ILE A 197 27.10 8.65 -2.82
C ILE A 197 26.81 7.24 -2.28
N GLU A 198 25.74 6.58 -2.72
CA GLU A 198 25.39 5.22 -2.27
C GLU A 198 26.41 4.16 -2.69
N LYS A 199 27.03 4.27 -3.86
CA LYS A 199 28.12 3.36 -4.26
C LYS A 199 29.34 3.45 -3.35
N LYS A 200 29.53 4.60 -2.69
CA LYS A 200 30.63 4.85 -1.75
C LYS A 200 30.23 4.58 -0.30
N SER A 201 28.95 4.26 -0.02
CA SER A 201 28.48 3.95 1.33
C SER A 201 28.98 2.57 1.78
N ASN A 202 29.29 2.43 3.07
CA ASN A 202 29.74 1.18 3.67
C ASN A 202 28.99 0.92 4.98
N PRO A 203 28.11 -0.10 5.07
CA PRO A 203 27.79 -1.06 4.00
C PRO A 203 26.96 -0.42 2.89
N VAL A 204 27.08 -0.93 1.66
CA VAL A 204 26.23 -0.52 0.54
C VAL A 204 24.78 -0.82 0.88
N ASN A 205 23.92 0.21 0.86
CA ASN A 205 22.49 0.00 1.05
C ASN A 205 21.85 -0.48 -0.26
N CYS A 206 21.72 -1.81 -0.35
CA CYS A 206 20.95 -2.52 -1.35
C CYS A 206 19.61 -1.90 -1.74
N SER A 207 18.81 -1.46 -0.75
CA SER A 207 17.46 -0.94 -1.00
C SER A 207 17.51 0.45 -1.60
N ASN A 208 18.36 1.34 -1.08
CA ASN A 208 18.54 2.69 -1.62
C ASN A 208 19.09 2.63 -3.05
N LEU A 209 20.08 1.76 -3.27
CA LEU A 209 20.68 1.59 -4.59
C LEU A 209 19.66 1.12 -5.62
N ALA A 210 18.79 0.16 -5.26
CA ALA A 210 17.71 -0.29 -6.13
C ALA A 210 16.71 0.82 -6.44
N ILE A 211 16.32 1.63 -5.45
CA ILE A 211 15.39 2.77 -5.62
C ILE A 211 15.98 3.80 -6.58
N ILE A 212 17.24 4.20 -6.40
CA ILE A 212 17.87 5.20 -7.27
C ILE A 212 17.97 4.68 -8.71
N TYR A 213 18.35 3.41 -8.91
CA TYR A 213 18.35 2.82 -10.26
C TYR A 213 16.94 2.72 -10.85
N ASP A 214 15.91 2.44 -10.05
CA ASP A 214 14.51 2.37 -10.50
C ASP A 214 14.05 3.72 -11.02
N ASN A 215 14.35 4.79 -10.28
CA ASN A 215 14.06 6.17 -10.67
C ASN A 215 14.79 6.54 -11.97
N ILE A 216 16.08 6.23 -12.08
CA ILE A 216 16.83 6.46 -13.34
C ILE A 216 16.20 5.68 -14.50
N ALA A 217 15.83 4.42 -14.29
CA ALA A 217 15.18 3.59 -15.30
C ALA A 217 13.83 4.17 -15.73
N GLU A 218 13.05 4.70 -14.79
CA GLU A 218 11.75 5.33 -15.06
C GLU A 218 11.89 6.63 -15.85
N VAL A 219 12.86 7.49 -15.52
CA VAL A 219 13.16 8.68 -16.32
C VAL A 219 13.50 8.29 -17.76
N ASN A 220 14.39 7.31 -17.94
CA ASN A 220 14.76 6.81 -19.26
C ASN A 220 13.54 6.22 -20.00
N LYS A 221 12.67 5.47 -19.31
CA LYS A 221 11.42 4.94 -19.87
C LYS A 221 10.49 6.08 -20.34
N THR A 222 10.34 7.12 -19.53
CA THR A 222 9.51 8.30 -19.82
C THR A 222 10.03 9.07 -21.03
N MET A 223 11.35 9.19 -21.14
CA MET A 223 12.04 9.75 -22.31
C MET A 223 12.04 8.82 -23.55
N LYS A 224 11.40 7.64 -23.46
CA LYS A 224 11.41 6.57 -24.48
C LYS A 224 12.81 6.03 -24.84
N GLN A 225 13.78 6.22 -23.94
CA GLN A 225 15.12 5.64 -24.02
C GLN A 225 15.10 4.20 -23.48
N TYR A 226 14.34 3.35 -24.16
CA TYR A 226 13.99 2.01 -23.67
C TYR A 226 15.20 1.09 -23.47
N SER A 227 16.21 1.17 -24.33
CA SER A 227 17.44 0.38 -24.21
C SER A 227 18.22 0.71 -22.92
N ALA A 228 18.34 1.98 -22.58
CA ALA A 228 18.95 2.44 -21.33
C ALA A 228 18.13 2.00 -20.12
N ALA A 229 16.81 2.19 -20.16
CA ALA A 229 15.91 1.75 -19.08
C ALA A 229 16.04 0.24 -18.80
N LEU A 230 16.08 -0.59 -19.85
CA LEU A 230 16.28 -2.05 -19.72
C LEU A 230 17.61 -2.41 -19.06
N GLN A 231 18.70 -1.70 -19.38
CA GLN A 231 20.00 -1.92 -18.72
C GLN A 231 19.92 -1.66 -17.22
N TYR A 232 19.26 -0.57 -16.80
CA TYR A 232 19.07 -0.27 -15.39
C TYR A 232 18.16 -1.29 -14.70
N TYR A 233 17.06 -1.72 -15.31
CA TYR A 233 16.23 -2.79 -14.76
C TYR A 233 16.99 -4.12 -14.60
N GLN A 234 17.91 -4.45 -15.50
CA GLN A 234 18.78 -5.61 -15.32
C GLN A 234 19.72 -5.47 -14.12
N ILE A 235 20.23 -4.27 -13.84
CA ILE A 235 21.03 -3.99 -12.64
C ILE A 235 20.17 -4.17 -11.39
N ILE A 236 18.94 -3.64 -11.38
CA ILE A 236 17.98 -3.78 -10.26
C ILE A 236 17.68 -5.25 -9.98
N LEU A 237 17.48 -6.07 -11.02
CA LEU A 237 17.29 -7.53 -10.86
C LEU A 237 18.50 -8.20 -10.18
N LYS A 238 19.72 -7.78 -10.51
CA LYS A 238 20.95 -8.31 -9.87
C LYS A 238 21.02 -7.90 -8.40
N ILE A 239 20.69 -6.64 -8.10
CA ILE A 239 20.64 -6.12 -6.72
C ILE A 239 19.60 -6.90 -5.92
N HIS A 240 18.35 -6.97 -6.37
CA HIS A 240 17.29 -7.69 -5.65
C HIS A 240 17.61 -9.16 -5.39
N LYS A 241 18.31 -9.83 -6.31
CA LYS A 241 18.75 -11.23 -6.11
C LYS A 241 19.92 -11.38 -5.13
N ALA A 242 20.79 -10.38 -5.03
CA ALA A 242 21.95 -10.41 -4.14
C ALA A 242 21.61 -9.96 -2.70
N CYS A 243 20.55 -9.17 -2.53
CA CYS A 243 20.17 -8.61 -1.23
C CYS A 243 19.27 -9.57 -0.45
N ILE A 244 19.53 -9.70 0.85
CA ILE A 244 18.81 -10.60 1.76
C ILE A 244 18.07 -9.75 2.81
N PRO A 245 16.78 -10.02 3.10
CA PRO A 245 15.96 -11.08 2.53
C PRO A 245 15.53 -10.78 1.09
N LEU A 246 15.36 -11.85 0.30
CA LEU A 246 14.89 -11.74 -1.08
C LEU A 246 13.46 -11.20 -1.11
N ASN A 247 13.27 -10.05 -1.79
CA ASN A 247 11.96 -9.41 -1.91
C ASN A 247 11.33 -9.75 -3.27
N PHE A 248 10.45 -10.76 -3.27
CA PHE A 248 9.77 -11.25 -4.48
C PHE A 248 8.83 -10.22 -5.11
N GLN A 249 8.22 -9.36 -4.30
CA GLN A 249 7.34 -8.30 -4.80
C GLN A 249 8.12 -7.28 -5.62
N LYS A 250 9.28 -6.83 -5.12
CA LYS A 250 10.18 -5.93 -5.85
C LYS A 250 10.73 -6.59 -7.11
N LEU A 251 11.07 -7.87 -7.05
CA LEU A 251 11.53 -8.64 -8.20
C LEU A 251 10.46 -8.70 -9.31
N SER A 252 9.21 -8.99 -8.93
CA SER A 252 8.08 -9.04 -9.86
C SER A 252 7.73 -7.67 -10.44
N ALA A 253 7.77 -6.60 -9.63
CA ALA A 253 7.61 -5.23 -10.12
C ALA A 253 8.67 -4.87 -11.18
N THR A 254 9.92 -5.29 -10.95
CA THR A 254 11.01 -5.07 -11.92
C THR A 254 10.75 -5.80 -13.24
N TYR A 255 10.32 -7.07 -13.20
CA TYR A 255 9.96 -7.80 -14.41
C TYR A 255 8.74 -7.22 -15.13
N LYS A 256 7.78 -6.66 -14.39
CA LYS A 256 6.62 -5.98 -14.98
C LYS A 256 7.06 -4.76 -15.78
N ASN A 257 7.94 -3.92 -15.24
CA ASN A 257 8.49 -2.76 -15.96
C ASN A 257 9.27 -3.17 -17.21
N ILE A 258 10.05 -4.26 -17.15
CA ILE A 258 10.73 -4.84 -18.31
C ILE A 258 9.70 -5.28 -19.38
N ALA A 259 8.62 -5.93 -18.96
CA ALA A 259 7.57 -6.39 -19.87
C ALA A 259 6.86 -5.21 -20.56
N GLU A 260 6.51 -4.17 -19.81
CA GLU A 260 5.90 -2.93 -20.32
C GLU A 260 6.81 -2.21 -21.32
N ILE A 261 8.13 -2.19 -21.09
CA ILE A 261 9.08 -1.62 -22.04
C ILE A 261 9.14 -2.43 -23.33
N HIS A 262 9.27 -3.76 -23.24
CA HIS A 262 9.24 -4.61 -24.43
C HIS A 262 7.92 -4.48 -25.20
N TYR A 263 6.79 -4.39 -24.50
CA TYR A 263 5.50 -4.09 -25.12
C TYR A 263 5.50 -2.75 -25.87
N SER A 264 6.06 -1.70 -25.25
CA SER A 264 6.15 -0.36 -25.87
C SER A 264 7.09 -0.29 -27.08
N MET A 265 7.97 -1.28 -27.24
CA MET A 265 8.84 -1.46 -28.41
C MET A 265 8.26 -2.45 -29.44
N ASP A 266 7.02 -2.92 -29.25
CA ASP A 266 6.39 -3.97 -30.04
C ASP A 266 7.15 -5.32 -30.02
N GLU A 267 7.98 -5.54 -29.01
CA GLU A 267 8.72 -6.78 -28.76
C GLU A 267 7.88 -7.75 -27.90
N TYR A 268 6.70 -8.11 -28.42
CA TYR A 268 5.70 -8.89 -27.69
C TYR A 268 6.22 -10.24 -27.12
N PRO A 269 7.04 -11.05 -27.83
CA PRO A 269 7.57 -12.28 -27.26
C PRO A 269 8.47 -12.06 -26.03
N GLN A 270 9.18 -10.93 -25.97
CA GLN A 270 10.05 -10.55 -24.85
C GLN A 270 9.20 -10.07 -23.68
N ALA A 271 8.12 -9.32 -23.95
CA ALA A 271 7.15 -8.94 -22.94
C ALA A 271 6.51 -10.17 -22.28
N LEU A 272 6.04 -11.15 -23.08
CA LEU A 272 5.49 -12.41 -22.57
C LEU A 272 6.50 -13.20 -21.73
N LYS A 273 7.76 -13.27 -22.16
CA LYS A 273 8.83 -13.92 -21.38
C LYS A 273 9.02 -13.26 -20.02
N ALA A 274 8.95 -11.93 -19.94
CA ALA A 274 9.06 -11.20 -18.69
C ALA A 274 7.84 -11.42 -17.78
N PHE A 275 6.62 -11.41 -18.32
CA PHE A 275 5.43 -11.79 -17.55
C PHE A 275 5.48 -13.22 -17.04
N GLN A 276 5.97 -14.18 -17.83
CA GLN A 276 6.15 -15.57 -17.38
C GLN A 276 7.09 -15.68 -16.18
N LYS A 277 8.11 -14.80 -16.07
CA LYS A 277 8.98 -14.77 -14.88
C LYS A 277 8.20 -14.38 -13.63
N ILE A 278 7.25 -13.46 -13.74
CA ILE A 278 6.38 -13.05 -12.63
C ILE A 278 5.48 -14.22 -12.21
N LEU A 279 4.85 -14.90 -13.17
CA LEU A 279 4.02 -16.09 -12.91
C LEU A 279 4.81 -17.18 -12.19
N ASN A 280 6.05 -17.46 -12.63
CA ASN A 280 6.92 -18.44 -12.00
C ASN A 280 7.35 -18.02 -10.58
N ILE A 281 7.58 -16.73 -10.33
CA ILE A 281 7.86 -16.23 -8.96
C ILE A 281 6.63 -16.52 -8.08
N GLN A 282 5.43 -16.16 -8.52
CA GLN A 282 4.22 -16.38 -7.75
C GLN A 282 4.00 -17.87 -7.41
N GLN A 283 4.20 -18.78 -8.38
CA GLN A 283 4.05 -20.23 -8.16
C GLN A 283 5.02 -20.78 -7.11
N ASN A 284 6.26 -20.30 -7.09
CA ASN A 284 7.29 -20.78 -6.17
C ASN A 284 7.18 -20.17 -4.76
N TYR A 285 6.50 -19.04 -4.61
CA TYR A 285 6.45 -18.27 -3.37
C TYR A 285 4.99 -18.00 -2.95
N LEU A 286 4.29 -19.08 -2.59
CA LEU A 286 2.88 -19.20 -2.15
C LEU A 286 2.51 -18.42 -0.86
N SER A 287 3.24 -17.38 -0.47
CA SER A 287 2.89 -16.55 0.68
C SER A 287 1.66 -15.69 0.38
N GLN A 288 0.80 -15.47 1.39
CA GLN A 288 -0.51 -14.77 1.33
C GLN A 288 -0.50 -13.34 0.75
N ASN A 289 0.67 -12.80 0.40
CA ASN A 289 0.80 -11.56 -0.37
C ASN A 289 0.74 -11.89 -1.86
N TYR A 290 -0.47 -12.06 -2.36
CA TYR A 290 -0.70 -12.20 -3.79
C TYR A 290 -0.16 -10.96 -4.49
N ILE A 291 0.83 -11.15 -5.38
CA ILE A 291 1.11 -10.21 -6.45
C ILE A 291 -0.22 -9.94 -7.17
N ASP A 292 -0.41 -8.74 -7.71
CA ASP A 292 -1.61 -8.35 -8.47
C ASP A 292 -1.74 -9.19 -9.77
N MET A 293 -2.15 -10.45 -9.60
CA MET A 293 -2.16 -11.47 -10.64
C MET A 293 -3.22 -11.17 -11.69
N ALA A 294 -4.35 -10.59 -11.29
CA ALA A 294 -5.36 -10.12 -12.23
C ALA A 294 -4.76 -9.08 -13.20
N ASN A 295 -3.90 -8.18 -12.72
CA ASN A 295 -3.18 -7.26 -13.59
C ASN A 295 -2.15 -7.95 -14.49
N ILE A 296 -1.43 -8.94 -13.99
CA ILE A 296 -0.47 -9.67 -14.82
C ILE A 296 -1.19 -10.41 -15.95
N GLU A 297 -2.25 -11.15 -15.64
CA GLU A 297 -3.10 -11.83 -16.63
C GLU A 297 -3.69 -10.84 -17.64
N SER A 298 -4.20 -9.69 -17.17
CA SER A 298 -4.76 -8.67 -18.06
C SER A 298 -3.71 -7.93 -18.90
N ASN A 299 -2.45 -7.88 -18.47
CA ASN A 299 -1.37 -7.36 -19.30
C ASN A 299 -0.92 -8.39 -20.34
N ILE A 300 -0.89 -9.68 -19.98
CA ILE A 300 -0.60 -10.76 -20.93
C ILE A 300 -1.67 -10.78 -22.04
N SER A 301 -2.95 -10.63 -21.69
CA SER A 301 -4.02 -10.58 -22.70
C SER A 301 -3.87 -9.39 -23.65
N GLN A 302 -3.46 -8.21 -23.16
CA GLN A 302 -3.14 -7.05 -24.01
C GLN A 302 -2.00 -7.32 -25.00
N VAL A 303 -0.97 -8.06 -24.56
CA VAL A 303 0.14 -8.44 -25.44
C VAL A 303 -0.38 -9.36 -26.55
N TYR A 304 -1.19 -10.37 -26.21
CA TYR A 304 -1.79 -11.27 -27.22
C TYR A 304 -2.76 -10.56 -28.17
N GLU A 305 -3.56 -9.61 -27.67
CA GLU A 305 -4.40 -8.76 -28.52
C GLU A 305 -3.56 -7.99 -29.54
N SER A 306 -2.45 -7.41 -29.09
CA SER A 306 -1.55 -6.66 -29.97
C SER A 306 -0.85 -7.56 -31.01
N MET A 307 -0.73 -8.86 -30.71
CA MET A 307 -0.28 -9.88 -31.67
C MET A 307 -1.39 -10.40 -32.60
N GLY A 308 -2.66 -10.03 -32.38
CA GLY A 308 -3.82 -10.58 -33.09
C GLY A 308 -4.22 -12.00 -32.63
N GLU A 309 -3.67 -12.48 -31.52
CA GLU A 309 -3.97 -13.80 -30.96
C GLU A 309 -5.18 -13.75 -30.01
N HIS A 310 -6.34 -13.35 -30.54
CA HIS A 310 -7.57 -13.07 -29.77
C HIS A 310 -8.02 -14.23 -28.87
N SER A 311 -7.86 -15.48 -29.32
CA SER A 311 -8.24 -16.65 -28.50
C SER A 311 -7.42 -16.75 -27.22
N LYS A 312 -6.12 -16.44 -27.27
CA LYS A 312 -5.25 -16.47 -26.08
C LYS A 312 -5.49 -15.25 -25.21
N ALA A 313 -5.75 -14.09 -25.82
CA ALA A 313 -6.15 -12.92 -25.07
C ALA A 313 -7.41 -13.17 -24.24
N SER A 314 -8.45 -13.79 -24.84
CA SER A 314 -9.68 -14.19 -24.15
C SER A 314 -9.41 -15.10 -22.95
N GLU A 315 -8.58 -16.13 -23.12
CA GLU A 315 -8.20 -17.04 -22.02
C GLU A 315 -7.57 -16.28 -20.83
N HIS A 316 -6.67 -15.34 -21.11
CA HIS A 316 -6.02 -14.54 -20.08
C HIS A 316 -6.95 -13.50 -19.45
N TYR A 317 -7.94 -12.96 -20.17
CA TYR A 317 -9.01 -12.15 -19.59
C TYR A 317 -9.89 -12.97 -18.63
N GLU A 318 -10.28 -14.18 -19.03
CA GLU A 318 -11.05 -15.09 -18.18
C GLU A 318 -10.26 -15.44 -16.90
N ASN A 319 -8.95 -15.66 -17.00
CA ASN A 319 -8.09 -15.89 -15.84
C ASN A 319 -8.09 -14.69 -14.88
N ALA A 320 -8.01 -13.46 -15.39
CA ALA A 320 -8.09 -12.25 -14.57
C ALA A 320 -9.45 -12.13 -13.84
N LEU A 321 -10.55 -12.42 -14.54
CA LEU A 321 -11.90 -12.44 -13.97
C LEU A 321 -12.10 -13.53 -12.93
N ASN A 322 -11.52 -14.71 -13.15
CA ASN A 322 -11.54 -15.82 -12.20
C ASN A 322 -10.80 -15.44 -10.91
N ILE A 323 -9.66 -14.76 -11.01
CA ILE A 323 -8.93 -14.24 -9.84
C ILE A 323 -9.79 -13.25 -9.07
N ALA A 324 -10.42 -12.28 -9.74
CA ALA A 324 -11.32 -11.33 -9.08
C ALA A 324 -12.51 -12.05 -8.39
N SER A 325 -13.05 -13.10 -9.01
CA SER A 325 -14.11 -13.94 -8.44
C SER A 325 -13.66 -14.69 -7.17
N ILE A 326 -12.39 -15.11 -7.07
CA ILE A 326 -11.86 -15.73 -5.85
C ILE A 326 -11.88 -14.73 -4.68
N TYR A 327 -11.53 -13.46 -4.90
CA TYR A 327 -11.59 -12.43 -3.86
C TYR A 327 -13.03 -12.12 -3.43
N LYS A 328 -13.96 -12.10 -4.40
CA LYS A 328 -15.41 -12.05 -4.13
C LYS A 328 -15.84 -13.19 -3.21
N ASN A 329 -15.44 -14.42 -3.49
CA ASN A 329 -15.81 -15.59 -2.68
C ASN A 329 -15.18 -15.55 -1.27
N LYS A 330 -14.02 -14.91 -1.13
CA LYS A 330 -13.38 -14.62 0.17
C LYS A 330 -14.01 -13.44 0.93
N LYS A 331 -15.03 -12.78 0.36
CA LYS A 331 -15.67 -11.56 0.87
C LYS A 331 -14.72 -10.36 0.97
N ASP A 332 -13.60 -10.38 0.25
CA ASP A 332 -12.73 -9.22 0.10
C ASP A 332 -13.22 -8.38 -1.08
N TYR A 333 -14.38 -7.74 -0.88
CA TYR A 333 -15.13 -7.07 -1.95
C TYR A 333 -14.36 -5.88 -2.53
N PHE A 334 -13.59 -5.16 -1.71
CA PHE A 334 -12.78 -4.03 -2.19
C PHE A 334 -11.70 -4.49 -3.18
N LYS A 335 -10.97 -5.57 -2.89
CA LYS A 335 -9.99 -6.11 -3.85
C LYS A 335 -10.65 -6.70 -5.08
N ALA A 336 -11.79 -7.37 -4.93
CA ALA A 336 -12.55 -7.87 -6.07
C ALA A 336 -12.97 -6.73 -7.00
N ILE A 337 -13.53 -5.64 -6.46
CA ILE A 337 -13.88 -4.42 -7.21
C ILE A 337 -12.63 -3.86 -7.89
N GLU A 338 -11.52 -3.72 -7.18
CA GLU A 338 -10.28 -3.21 -7.76
C GLU A 338 -9.84 -3.99 -9.01
N PHE A 339 -9.85 -5.33 -8.94
CA PHE A 339 -9.48 -6.16 -10.10
C PHE A 339 -10.49 -6.07 -11.23
N TYR A 340 -11.79 -6.14 -10.95
CA TYR A 340 -12.81 -6.00 -11.98
C TYR A 340 -12.73 -4.66 -12.71
N ARG A 341 -12.43 -3.55 -12.00
CA ARG A 341 -12.22 -2.23 -12.62
C ARG A 341 -11.09 -2.25 -13.63
N LYS A 342 -9.94 -2.79 -13.23
CA LYS A 342 -8.74 -2.88 -14.08
C LYS A 342 -9.04 -3.70 -15.34
N THR A 343 -9.78 -4.81 -15.19
CA THR A 343 -10.24 -5.59 -16.33
C THR A 343 -11.15 -4.77 -17.26
N ILE A 344 -12.12 -4.01 -16.74
CA ILE A 344 -12.98 -3.13 -17.56
C ILE A 344 -12.17 -2.11 -18.36
N GLU A 345 -11.20 -1.43 -17.74
CA GLU A 345 -10.37 -0.43 -18.42
C GLU A 345 -9.63 -1.00 -19.63
N ILE A 346 -9.25 -2.27 -19.54
CA ILE A 346 -8.54 -2.97 -20.61
C ILE A 346 -9.53 -3.44 -21.67
N LEU A 347 -10.65 -4.09 -21.28
CA LEU A 347 -11.69 -4.54 -22.21
C LEU A 347 -12.24 -3.38 -23.07
N LYS A 348 -12.37 -2.16 -22.49
CA LYS A 348 -12.78 -0.94 -23.21
C LYS A 348 -11.82 -0.54 -24.33
N LYS A 349 -10.52 -0.85 -24.22
CA LYS A 349 -9.52 -0.52 -25.24
C LYS A 349 -9.60 -1.43 -26.48
N PHE A 350 -10.27 -2.59 -26.37
CA PHE A 350 -10.34 -3.59 -27.44
C PHE A 350 -11.80 -4.00 -27.70
N PRO A 351 -12.60 -3.14 -28.39
CA PRO A 351 -14.06 -3.28 -28.49
C PRO A 351 -14.55 -4.50 -29.28
N HIS A 352 -13.68 -5.10 -30.09
CA HIS A 352 -14.03 -6.18 -31.03
C HIS A 352 -14.13 -7.55 -30.36
N VAL A 353 -13.52 -7.74 -29.18
CA VAL A 353 -13.34 -9.06 -28.56
C VAL A 353 -14.29 -9.28 -27.36
N THR A 354 -14.95 -8.24 -26.82
CA THR A 354 -15.22 -8.20 -25.37
C THR A 354 -16.63 -7.78 -24.90
N ARG A 355 -17.65 -7.63 -25.77
CA ARG A 355 -18.98 -7.18 -25.30
C ARG A 355 -19.59 -8.09 -24.20
N PRO A 356 -19.56 -9.44 -24.31
CA PRO A 356 -20.07 -10.32 -23.27
C PRO A 356 -19.28 -10.24 -21.95
N ASP A 357 -17.94 -10.25 -22.03
CA ASP A 357 -17.09 -10.20 -20.83
C ASP A 357 -17.21 -8.86 -20.10
N LEU A 358 -17.37 -7.77 -20.84
CA LEU A 358 -17.60 -6.44 -20.28
C LEU A 358 -18.94 -6.39 -19.53
N ALA A 359 -20.01 -6.96 -20.09
CA ALA A 359 -21.31 -7.04 -19.43
C ALA A 359 -21.25 -7.87 -18.14
N VAL A 360 -20.62 -9.05 -18.20
CA VAL A 360 -20.41 -9.93 -17.03
C VAL A 360 -19.59 -9.23 -15.95
N THR A 361 -18.54 -8.50 -16.33
CA THR A 361 -17.70 -7.76 -15.38
C THR A 361 -18.47 -6.62 -14.71
N CYS A 362 -19.29 -5.89 -15.46
CA CYS A 362 -20.17 -4.85 -14.92
C CYS A 362 -21.18 -5.43 -13.92
N ASP A 363 -21.78 -6.58 -14.23
CA ASP A 363 -22.70 -7.27 -13.34
C ASP A 363 -22.02 -7.73 -12.04
N ASN A 364 -20.83 -8.32 -12.15
CA ASN A 364 -20.04 -8.73 -10.99
C ASN A 364 -19.70 -7.53 -10.08
N ILE A 365 -19.33 -6.38 -10.65
CA ILE A 365 -19.14 -5.13 -9.89
C ILE A 365 -20.44 -4.71 -9.19
N GLY A 366 -21.58 -4.81 -9.87
CA GLY A 366 -22.89 -4.52 -9.28
C GLY A 366 -23.16 -5.34 -8.04
N GLN A 367 -22.89 -6.65 -8.10
CA GLN A 367 -23.04 -7.56 -6.95
C GLN A 367 -22.08 -7.19 -5.80
N MET A 368 -20.87 -6.69 -6.10
CA MET A 368 -19.93 -6.26 -5.06
C MET A 368 -20.39 -4.99 -4.38
N TYR A 369 -20.87 -3.99 -5.14
CA TYR A 369 -21.42 -2.77 -4.57
C TYR A 369 -22.67 -3.03 -3.74
N GLU A 370 -23.52 -3.98 -4.15
CA GLU A 370 -24.65 -4.43 -3.34
C GLU A 370 -24.19 -5.07 -2.02
N SER A 371 -23.10 -5.85 -2.07
CA SER A 371 -22.51 -6.52 -0.89
C SER A 371 -21.88 -5.54 0.11
N ILE A 372 -21.47 -4.35 -0.34
CA ILE A 372 -20.97 -3.26 0.53
C ILE A 372 -22.02 -2.17 0.78
N HIS A 373 -23.30 -2.45 0.53
CA HIS A 373 -24.44 -1.57 0.78
C HIS A 373 -24.46 -0.25 -0.02
N ASP A 374 -23.74 -0.19 -1.15
CA ASP A 374 -23.85 0.92 -2.12
C ASP A 374 -24.82 0.54 -3.25
N SER A 375 -26.10 0.58 -2.93
CA SER A 375 -27.18 0.23 -3.87
C SER A 375 -27.20 1.13 -5.11
N LYS A 376 -26.76 2.39 -5.00
CA LYS A 376 -26.77 3.36 -6.11
C LYS A 376 -25.75 2.96 -7.18
N THR A 377 -24.52 2.66 -6.77
CA THR A 377 -23.47 2.20 -7.71
C THR A 377 -23.79 0.81 -8.25
N ALA A 378 -24.37 -0.08 -7.43
CA ALA A 378 -24.79 -1.40 -7.86
C ALA A 378 -25.80 -1.35 -9.01
N LEU A 379 -26.86 -0.55 -8.85
CA LEU A 379 -27.92 -0.39 -9.85
C LEU A 379 -27.40 0.27 -11.13
N PHE A 380 -26.47 1.21 -11.00
CA PHE A 380 -25.79 1.77 -12.16
C PHE A 380 -25.02 0.67 -12.94
N ALA A 381 -24.27 -0.16 -12.24
CA ALA A 381 -23.47 -1.24 -12.83
C ALA A 381 -24.33 -2.29 -13.55
N TYR A 382 -25.42 -2.73 -12.93
CA TYR A 382 -26.39 -3.63 -13.55
C TYR A 382 -27.03 -3.02 -14.80
N ARG A 383 -27.39 -1.73 -14.76
CA ARG A 383 -27.93 -1.02 -15.93
C ARG A 383 -26.92 -0.95 -17.08
N HIS A 384 -25.66 -0.73 -16.76
CA HIS A 384 -24.60 -0.71 -17.76
C HIS A 384 -24.38 -2.10 -18.38
N ALA A 385 -24.37 -3.17 -17.57
CA ALA A 385 -24.30 -4.56 -18.05
C ALA A 385 -25.44 -4.88 -19.04
N MET A 386 -26.69 -4.52 -18.69
CA MET A 386 -27.84 -4.69 -19.59
C MET A 386 -27.67 -3.92 -20.90
N HIS A 387 -27.19 -2.68 -20.85
CA HIS A 387 -27.01 -1.85 -22.04
C HIS A 387 -26.00 -2.46 -23.01
N ILE A 388 -24.88 -2.98 -22.49
CA ILE A 388 -23.87 -3.65 -23.30
C ILE A 388 -24.44 -4.92 -23.94
N GLU A 389 -25.14 -5.76 -23.16
CA GLU A 389 -25.72 -7.01 -23.65
C GLU A 389 -26.81 -6.78 -24.71
N GLN A 390 -27.63 -5.73 -24.56
CA GLN A 390 -28.61 -5.32 -25.58
C GLN A 390 -27.97 -4.89 -26.89
N GLN A 391 -26.75 -4.34 -26.84
CA GLN A 391 -25.98 -3.96 -28.02
C GLN A 391 -25.18 -5.13 -28.60
N ALA A 392 -25.10 -6.29 -27.93
CA ALA A 392 -24.42 -7.46 -28.47
C ALA A 392 -25.14 -7.99 -29.73
N SER A 393 -24.40 -8.65 -30.61
CA SER A 393 -24.94 -9.19 -31.87
C SER A 393 -24.46 -10.64 -32.08
N PRO A 394 -25.30 -11.65 -31.80
CA PRO A 394 -26.65 -11.56 -31.23
C PRO A 394 -26.65 -11.26 -29.72
N PRO A 395 -27.71 -10.63 -29.17
CA PRO A 395 -27.90 -10.53 -27.72
C PRO A 395 -28.10 -11.91 -27.09
N ASN A 396 -27.54 -12.15 -25.91
CA ASN A 396 -27.79 -13.35 -25.11
C ASN A 396 -29.01 -13.13 -24.19
N PRO A 397 -30.18 -13.73 -24.49
CA PRO A 397 -31.41 -13.47 -23.72
C PRO A 397 -31.31 -13.95 -22.27
N THR A 398 -30.55 -15.01 -22.01
CA THR A 398 -30.36 -15.57 -20.67
C THR A 398 -29.55 -14.62 -19.79
N GLN A 399 -28.48 -14.03 -20.32
CA GLN A 399 -27.68 -13.02 -19.60
C GLN A 399 -28.49 -11.75 -19.36
N LEU A 400 -29.24 -11.29 -20.37
CA LEU A 400 -30.07 -10.10 -20.22
C LEU A 400 -31.14 -10.28 -19.12
N GLN A 401 -31.78 -11.45 -19.04
CA GLN A 401 -32.73 -11.78 -17.97
C GLN A 401 -32.06 -11.82 -16.60
N LEU A 402 -30.83 -12.33 -16.51
CA LEU A 402 -30.06 -12.36 -15.26
C LEU A 402 -29.78 -10.94 -14.76
N TYR A 403 -29.27 -10.05 -15.63
CA TYR A 403 -28.97 -8.67 -15.27
C TYR A 403 -30.22 -7.87 -14.89
N GLN A 404 -31.35 -8.12 -15.57
CA GLN A 404 -32.65 -7.55 -15.21
C GLN A 404 -33.09 -7.98 -13.82
N LYS A 405 -32.89 -9.25 -13.48
CA LYS A 405 -33.21 -9.77 -12.14
C LYS A 405 -32.36 -9.10 -11.08
N HIS A 406 -31.04 -9.03 -11.24
CA HIS A 406 -30.16 -8.35 -10.28
C HIS A 406 -30.52 -6.87 -10.10
N TYR A 407 -30.85 -6.16 -11.19
CA TYR A 407 -31.33 -4.80 -11.12
C TYR A 407 -32.65 -4.67 -10.34
N HIS A 408 -33.60 -5.56 -10.55
CA HIS A 408 -34.88 -5.53 -9.84
C HIS A 408 -34.72 -5.87 -8.35
N ASP A 409 -33.94 -6.91 -8.03
CA ASP A 409 -33.64 -7.30 -6.65
C ASP A 409 -32.95 -6.13 -5.90
N GLY A 410 -32.00 -5.44 -6.55
CA GLY A 410 -31.34 -4.27 -5.99
C GLY A 410 -32.29 -3.09 -5.70
N LEU A 411 -33.30 -2.85 -6.57
CA LEU A 411 -34.33 -1.83 -6.33
C LEU A 411 -35.19 -2.15 -5.12
N THR A 412 -35.53 -3.42 -4.89
CA THR A 412 -36.37 -3.82 -3.75
C THR A 412 -35.65 -3.71 -2.40
N LYS A 413 -34.31 -3.78 -2.40
CA LYS A 413 -33.48 -3.68 -1.19
C LYS A 413 -33.10 -2.25 -0.83
N GLY A 414 -33.05 -1.35 -1.82
CA GLY A 414 -32.75 0.07 -1.62
C GLY A 414 -34.02 0.86 -1.29
N ASN A 415 -34.20 1.28 -0.03
CA ASN A 415 -35.34 2.10 0.41
C ASN A 415 -35.36 3.55 -0.13
N ASP A 416 -34.58 3.88 -1.17
CA ASP A 416 -34.38 5.25 -1.63
C ASP A 416 -35.14 5.56 -2.93
N THR A 417 -35.87 6.68 -2.92
CA THR A 417 -36.43 7.30 -4.12
C THR A 417 -35.29 7.79 -5.02
N PHE A 418 -35.15 7.18 -6.19
CA PHE A 418 -34.05 7.42 -7.12
C PHE A 418 -34.08 8.85 -7.70
N THR A 419 -33.04 9.64 -7.40
CA THR A 419 -32.69 10.82 -8.21
C THR A 419 -31.67 10.39 -9.28
N MET A 420 -31.87 10.80 -10.53
CA MET A 420 -31.05 10.40 -11.71
C MET A 420 -29.61 10.94 -11.72
N SER A 421 -29.05 11.29 -10.57
CA SER A 421 -27.66 11.75 -10.50
C SER A 421 -26.71 10.55 -10.58
N VAL A 422 -25.75 10.59 -11.51
CA VAL A 422 -24.70 9.57 -11.61
C VAL A 422 -23.80 9.66 -10.37
N PRO A 423 -23.69 8.61 -9.53
CA PRO A 423 -22.80 8.61 -8.39
C PRO A 423 -21.36 8.97 -8.78
N ALA A 424 -20.62 9.67 -7.91
CA ALA A 424 -19.21 9.99 -8.18
C ALA A 424 -18.36 8.72 -8.39
N SER A 425 -18.68 7.67 -7.65
CA SER A 425 -18.23 6.30 -7.86
C SER A 425 -18.54 5.85 -9.30
N ALA A 426 -19.81 5.82 -9.72
CA ALA A 426 -20.24 5.46 -11.08
C ALA A 426 -19.59 6.26 -12.22
N LYS A 427 -19.32 7.56 -12.03
CA LYS A 427 -18.63 8.42 -13.02
C LYS A 427 -17.21 7.97 -13.31
N LEU A 428 -16.51 7.38 -12.34
CA LEU A 428 -15.17 6.80 -12.53
C LEU A 428 -15.19 5.47 -13.29
N PHE A 429 -16.37 4.83 -13.45
CA PHE A 429 -16.48 3.45 -13.93
C PHE A 429 -17.03 3.32 -15.35
N PHE A 430 -18.02 4.12 -15.69
CA PHE A 430 -18.88 3.86 -16.85
C PHE A 430 -18.93 4.99 -17.88
N PHE A 431 -18.33 6.13 -17.55
CA PHE A 431 -18.08 7.26 -18.45
C PHE A 431 -16.56 7.45 -18.54
#